data_AF-A0A094DM84-F1
#
_entry.id   AF-A0A094DM84-F1
#
_cell.length_a   1.000
_cell.length_b   1.000
_cell.length_c   1.000
_cell.angle_alpha   90.00
_cell.angle_beta   90.00
_cell.angle_gamma   90.00
#
_symmetry.space_group_name_H-M   'P 1'
#
loop_
_entity.id
_entity.type
_entity.pdbx_description
1 polymer ?
#
loop_
_entity_poly.entity_id
_entity_poly.type
_entity_poly.pdbx_seq_one_letter_code
_entity_poly.pdbx_strand_id
1 'polypeptide(L)'
;MPPSDFNKTQTLSLPNSSQNGLFASTSLPPQTPIIRLSHPLLALLQNSALETLCSNCLLPAPLLLPCRLCDSARFCEACQDAHIVSRRRGMAGRHDAECSTFRRVKQERGEGEMLPTPVRGAAHVLARFGEDGVRERVRGMVGWRNKQLGDGKSVELQAKAVVHYSGMGMDREKLDDALELLCVMNVNSFRITDSSGHEIGIGFDPLLGMANHSCAPNASLEFDGRCAILTALTHIEKGEEITISYIDTTQPRDARQAFLKEHYYFTCACPACTTSSTPPSAVKHGS
;
A
#
# COMPACT_ATOMS: atom_id res chain seq x y z
N MET A 1 10.31 -19.44 15.26
CA MET A 1 9.07 -19.20 14.50
C MET A 1 8.94 -17.71 14.27
N PRO A 2 8.49 -17.25 13.09
CA PRO A 2 8.17 -15.83 12.91
C PRO A 2 7.08 -15.42 13.92
N PRO A 3 7.07 -14.16 14.40
CA PRO A 3 6.06 -13.69 15.35
C PRO A 3 4.66 -13.78 14.71
N SER A 4 3.67 -14.20 15.50
CA SER A 4 2.27 -14.28 15.05
C SER A 4 1.69 -12.91 14.76
N ASP A 5 0.73 -12.86 13.84
CA ASP A 5 -0.06 -11.66 13.58
C ASP A 5 -0.89 -11.28 14.82
N PHE A 6 -1.09 -9.99 15.03
CA PHE A 6 -1.93 -9.45 16.10
C PHE A 6 -2.49 -8.09 15.73
N ASN A 7 -3.56 -7.70 16.39
CA ASN A 7 -4.23 -6.42 16.22
C ASN A 7 -4.73 -5.90 17.58
N LYS A 8 -4.20 -4.77 18.03
CA LYS A 8 -4.59 -4.08 19.29
C LYS A 8 -5.49 -2.87 19.03
N THR A 9 -6.33 -2.95 18.01
CA THR A 9 -7.18 -1.85 17.56
C THR A 9 -8.63 -2.27 17.38
N GLN A 10 -9.48 -1.29 17.19
CA GLN A 10 -10.85 -1.40 16.73
C GLN A 10 -11.11 -0.31 15.68
N THR A 11 -12.01 -0.58 14.74
CA THR A 11 -12.43 0.41 13.73
C THR A 11 -13.74 1.02 14.18
N LEU A 12 -13.80 2.36 14.25
CA LEU A 12 -15.01 3.09 14.63
C LEU A 12 -15.32 4.17 13.60
N SER A 13 -16.59 4.51 13.41
CA SER A 13 -16.98 5.66 12.60
C SER A 13 -16.68 6.96 13.33
N LEU A 14 -16.09 7.92 12.63
CA LEU A 14 -15.76 9.21 13.20
C LEU A 14 -17.04 10.05 13.42
N PRO A 15 -17.16 10.81 14.53
CA PRO A 15 -18.30 11.68 14.78
C PRO A 15 -18.49 12.68 13.63
N ASN A 16 -19.72 12.79 13.11
CA ASN A 16 -20.07 13.71 12.01
C ASN A 16 -19.27 13.51 10.71
N SER A 17 -18.71 12.32 10.50
CA SER A 17 -17.99 11.96 9.28
C SER A 17 -18.53 10.65 8.70
N SER A 18 -18.51 10.54 7.38
CA SER A 18 -18.78 9.26 6.70
C SER A 18 -17.56 8.34 6.67
N GLN A 19 -16.46 8.74 7.33
CA GLN A 19 -15.19 8.02 7.36
C GLN A 19 -15.02 7.26 8.68
N ASN A 20 -14.33 6.13 8.60
CA ASN A 20 -13.91 5.36 9.76
C ASN A 20 -12.51 5.79 10.21
N GLY A 21 -12.17 5.46 11.45
CA GLY A 21 -10.83 5.60 12.00
C GLY A 21 -10.41 4.34 12.73
N LEU A 22 -9.10 4.23 12.93
CA LEU A 22 -8.48 3.17 13.71
C LEU A 22 -8.25 3.66 15.13
N PHE A 23 -8.74 2.93 16.14
CA PHE A 23 -8.66 3.33 17.55
C PHE A 23 -8.00 2.27 18.39
N ALA A 24 -7.22 2.66 19.38
CA ALA A 24 -6.54 1.72 20.27
C ALA A 24 -7.55 0.96 21.15
N SER A 25 -7.47 -0.38 21.20
CA SER A 25 -8.35 -1.19 22.06
C SER A 25 -7.83 -1.37 23.48
N THR A 26 -6.57 -0.97 23.71
CA THR A 26 -5.84 -0.95 24.98
C THR A 26 -4.94 0.28 25.04
N SER A 27 -4.44 0.64 26.22
CA SER A 27 -3.36 1.63 26.35
C SER A 27 -2.06 1.05 25.76
N LEU A 28 -1.31 1.89 25.02
CA LEU A 28 -0.13 1.51 24.24
C LEU A 28 1.03 2.46 24.56
N PRO A 29 2.09 1.98 25.24
CA PRO A 29 3.30 2.77 25.43
C PRO A 29 4.04 3.05 24.11
N PRO A 30 4.91 4.08 24.07
CA PRO A 30 5.80 4.32 22.93
C PRO A 30 6.59 3.06 22.54
N GLN A 31 6.87 2.92 21.24
CA GLN A 31 7.57 1.78 20.62
C GLN A 31 6.83 0.43 20.73
N THR A 32 5.57 0.42 21.16
CA THR A 32 4.77 -0.81 21.21
C THR A 32 4.22 -1.13 19.82
N PRO A 33 4.44 -2.35 19.29
CA PRO A 33 3.75 -2.82 18.10
C PRO A 33 2.23 -2.92 18.35
N ILE A 34 1.47 -2.27 17.48
CA ILE A 34 0.00 -2.13 17.52
C ILE A 34 -0.65 -3.18 16.64
N ILE A 35 -0.21 -3.27 15.39
CA ILE A 35 -0.65 -4.25 14.39
C ILE A 35 0.59 -4.91 13.78
N ARG A 36 0.51 -6.24 13.61
CA ARG A 36 1.44 -6.99 12.77
C ARG A 36 0.63 -7.81 11.77
N LEU A 37 0.90 -7.60 10.49
CA LEU A 37 0.35 -8.39 9.39
C LEU A 37 1.50 -8.99 8.60
N SER A 38 1.71 -10.30 8.74
CA SER A 38 2.70 -11.05 7.97
C SER A 38 2.29 -11.20 6.50
N HIS A 39 1.00 -11.04 6.22
CA HIS A 39 0.38 -11.18 4.90
C HIS A 39 -0.62 -10.05 4.64
N PRO A 40 -0.18 -8.79 4.51
CA PRO A 40 -1.08 -7.72 4.08
C PRO A 40 -1.70 -8.07 2.73
N LEU A 41 -2.88 -7.51 2.43
CA LEU A 41 -3.59 -7.79 1.18
C LEU A 41 -2.70 -7.60 -0.07
N LEU A 42 -1.82 -6.59 -0.04
CA LEU A 42 -0.78 -6.35 -1.02
C LEU A 42 0.52 -5.88 -0.35
N ALA A 43 1.65 -6.42 -0.81
CA ALA A 43 2.97 -5.83 -0.67
C ALA A 43 3.72 -6.12 -1.98
N LEU A 44 4.00 -5.08 -2.78
CA LEU A 44 4.42 -5.20 -4.16
C LEU A 44 5.60 -4.27 -4.47
N LEU A 45 6.67 -4.82 -5.04
CA LEU A 45 7.80 -4.03 -5.51
C LEU A 45 7.44 -3.15 -6.72
N GLN A 46 7.94 -1.93 -6.72
CA GLN A 46 7.91 -1.09 -7.92
C GLN A 46 8.85 -1.63 -9.01
N ASN A 47 8.66 -1.19 -10.26
CA ASN A 47 9.36 -1.78 -11.41
C ASN A 47 10.90 -1.73 -11.27
N SER A 48 11.43 -0.57 -10.86
CA SER A 48 12.88 -0.37 -10.66
C SER A 48 13.49 -1.25 -9.57
N ALA A 49 12.69 -1.68 -8.59
CA ALA A 49 13.16 -2.48 -7.47
C ALA A 49 13.23 -3.99 -7.77
N LEU A 50 12.64 -4.45 -8.88
CA LEU A 50 12.64 -5.86 -9.27
C LEU A 50 14.04 -6.39 -9.62
N GLU A 51 14.96 -5.51 -10.02
CA GLU A 51 16.32 -5.88 -10.41
C GLU A 51 17.20 -6.21 -9.20
N THR A 52 16.89 -5.64 -8.03
CA THR A 52 17.75 -5.71 -6.84
C THR A 52 17.10 -6.41 -5.65
N LEU A 53 15.77 -6.58 -5.66
CA LEU A 53 15.02 -7.18 -4.56
C LEU A 53 14.23 -8.43 -4.99
N CYS A 54 14.11 -9.37 -4.06
CA CYS A 54 13.32 -10.58 -4.27
C CYS A 54 11.81 -10.27 -4.29
N SER A 55 11.15 -10.64 -5.38
CA SER A 55 9.71 -10.52 -5.60
C SER A 55 8.86 -11.32 -4.63
N ASN A 56 9.44 -12.23 -3.79
CA ASN A 56 8.72 -12.97 -2.74
C ASN A 56 9.02 -12.52 -1.28
N CYS A 57 10.22 -12.06 -0.93
CA CYS A 57 10.49 -11.58 0.44
C CYS A 57 10.68 -10.06 0.55
N LEU A 58 10.79 -9.34 -0.59
CA LEU A 58 11.13 -7.91 -0.67
C LEU A 58 12.52 -7.55 -0.14
N LEU A 59 13.35 -8.56 0.14
CA LEU A 59 14.71 -8.36 0.64
C LEU A 59 15.74 -8.43 -0.51
N PRO A 60 16.87 -7.72 -0.37
CA PRO A 60 17.98 -7.84 -1.30
C PRO A 60 18.57 -9.25 -1.24
N ALA A 61 19.13 -9.70 -2.36
CA ALA A 61 19.83 -10.98 -2.44
C ALA A 61 21.05 -10.85 -3.37
N PRO A 62 22.17 -11.53 -3.07
CA PRO A 62 23.34 -11.52 -3.95
C PRO A 62 23.06 -12.06 -5.35
N LEU A 63 22.10 -12.99 -5.45
CA LEU A 63 21.65 -13.57 -6.72
C LEU A 63 20.11 -13.61 -6.74
N LEU A 64 19.57 -13.07 -7.83
CA LEU A 64 18.14 -13.07 -8.11
C LEU A 64 17.87 -13.88 -9.38
N LEU A 65 17.12 -14.96 -9.23
CA LEU A 65 16.76 -15.88 -10.30
C LEU A 65 15.43 -15.46 -10.92
N PRO A 66 15.33 -15.35 -12.26
CA PRO A 66 14.07 -15.03 -12.93
C PRO A 66 13.04 -16.16 -12.77
N CYS A 67 11.77 -15.80 -12.73
CA CYS A 67 10.69 -16.75 -12.91
C CYS A 67 10.78 -17.35 -14.32
N ARG A 68 10.84 -18.68 -14.44
CA ARG A 68 10.94 -19.36 -15.75
C ARG A 68 9.71 -19.21 -16.66
N LEU A 69 8.59 -18.72 -16.11
CA LEU A 69 7.34 -18.59 -16.85
C LEU A 69 7.12 -17.17 -17.37
N CYS A 70 7.29 -16.17 -16.50
CA CYS A 70 7.02 -14.78 -16.84
C CYS A 70 8.27 -13.96 -17.13
N ASP A 71 9.45 -14.43 -16.70
CA ASP A 71 10.74 -13.77 -16.88
C ASP A 71 10.84 -12.33 -16.32
N SER A 72 9.84 -11.90 -15.55
CA SER A 72 9.73 -10.55 -15.00
C SER A 72 9.97 -10.54 -13.50
N ALA A 73 9.29 -11.42 -12.75
CA ALA A 73 9.58 -11.59 -11.33
C ALA A 73 10.95 -12.24 -11.12
N ARG A 74 11.57 -11.88 -10.00
CA ARG A 74 12.92 -12.26 -9.61
C ARG A 74 12.90 -12.78 -8.18
N PHE A 75 13.59 -13.87 -7.87
CA PHE A 75 13.53 -14.49 -6.54
C PHE A 75 14.93 -14.81 -6.02
N CYS A 76 15.15 -14.65 -4.72
CA CYS A 76 16.31 -15.26 -4.08
C CYS A 76 16.18 -16.79 -4.11
N GLU A 77 17.29 -17.50 -3.99
CA GLU A 77 17.36 -18.97 -4.08
C GLU A 77 16.33 -19.66 -3.17
N ALA A 78 16.29 -19.30 -1.89
CA ALA A 78 15.34 -19.85 -0.92
C ALA A 78 13.87 -19.63 -1.30
N CYS A 79 13.54 -18.47 -1.90
CA CYS A 79 12.18 -18.16 -2.33
C CYS A 79 11.82 -18.82 -3.67
N GLN A 80 12.81 -19.02 -4.55
CA GLN A 80 12.62 -19.69 -5.83
C GLN A 80 12.19 -21.15 -5.60
N ASP A 81 12.84 -21.85 -4.68
CA ASP A 81 12.49 -23.22 -4.32
C ASP A 81 11.10 -23.30 -3.70
N ALA A 82 10.76 -22.40 -2.78
CA ALA A 82 9.42 -22.32 -2.20
C ALA A 82 8.33 -22.06 -3.26
N HIS A 83 8.62 -21.21 -4.25
CA HIS A 83 7.73 -20.95 -5.38
C HIS A 83 7.53 -22.20 -6.26
N ILE A 84 8.60 -22.94 -6.56
CA ILE A 84 8.52 -24.19 -7.34
C ILE A 84 7.74 -25.26 -6.58
N VAL A 85 8.01 -25.42 -5.28
CA VAL A 85 7.36 -26.44 -4.45
C VAL A 85 5.86 -26.15 -4.26
N SER A 86 5.49 -24.91 -3.95
CA SER A 86 4.07 -24.52 -3.83
C SER A 86 3.28 -24.83 -5.10
N ARG A 87 3.83 -24.45 -6.27
CA ARG A 87 3.25 -24.77 -7.59
C ARG A 87 3.10 -26.27 -7.83
N ARG A 88 4.14 -27.08 -7.54
CA ARG A 88 4.07 -28.56 -7.70
C ARG A 88 2.99 -29.20 -6.85
N ARG A 89 2.64 -28.58 -5.71
CA ARG A 89 1.57 -29.01 -4.81
C ARG A 89 0.20 -28.43 -5.17
N GLY A 90 0.08 -27.70 -6.28
CA GLY A 90 -1.15 -27.02 -6.69
C GLY A 90 -1.55 -25.86 -5.78
N MET A 91 -0.64 -25.39 -4.91
CA MET A 91 -0.88 -24.24 -4.05
C MET A 91 -0.52 -22.97 -4.80
N ALA A 92 -1.42 -22.00 -4.81
CA ALA A 92 -1.15 -20.69 -5.38
C ALA A 92 -0.03 -20.00 -4.58
N GLY A 93 1.11 -19.79 -5.22
CA GLY A 93 2.17 -18.94 -4.67
C GLY A 93 1.77 -17.47 -4.71
N ARG A 94 2.39 -16.63 -3.87
CA ARG A 94 2.11 -15.17 -3.84
C ARG A 94 2.32 -14.46 -5.18
N HIS A 95 3.20 -15.00 -6.01
CA HIS A 95 3.47 -14.47 -7.35
C HIS A 95 2.48 -14.95 -8.41
N ASP A 96 1.65 -15.97 -8.15
CA ASP A 96 0.90 -16.66 -9.21
C ASP A 96 -0.07 -15.75 -9.96
N ALA A 97 -0.74 -14.84 -9.24
CA ALA A 97 -1.61 -13.81 -9.82
C ALA A 97 -0.84 -12.79 -10.70
N GLU A 98 0.41 -12.47 -10.32
CA GLU A 98 1.27 -11.60 -11.13
C GLU A 98 1.87 -12.32 -12.33
N CYS A 99 2.17 -13.62 -12.16
CA CYS A 99 2.84 -14.43 -13.15
C CYS A 99 2.02 -14.52 -14.44
N SER A 100 0.71 -14.76 -14.32
CA SER A 100 -0.22 -14.78 -15.46
C SER A 100 -0.26 -13.42 -16.16
N THR A 101 -0.33 -12.34 -15.38
CA THR A 101 -0.34 -10.96 -15.86
C THR A 101 0.91 -10.65 -16.68
N PHE A 102 2.10 -10.88 -16.13
CA PHE A 102 3.36 -10.66 -16.82
C PHE A 102 3.53 -11.52 -18.07
N ARG A 103 3.10 -12.79 -18.03
CA ARG A 103 3.15 -13.66 -19.22
C ARG A 103 2.37 -13.07 -20.39
N ARG A 104 1.17 -12.52 -20.12
CA ARG A 104 0.37 -11.89 -21.15
C ARG A 104 1.00 -10.59 -21.67
N VAL A 105 1.57 -9.78 -20.77
CA VAL A 105 2.33 -8.59 -21.16
C VAL A 105 3.50 -8.97 -22.08
N LYS A 106 4.28 -9.98 -21.72
CA LYS A 106 5.40 -10.48 -22.55
C LYS A 106 4.92 -10.95 -23.93
N GLN A 107 3.80 -11.66 -23.98
CA GLN A 107 3.22 -12.18 -25.24
C GLN A 107 2.74 -11.06 -26.18
N GLU A 108 2.18 -9.98 -25.64
CA GLU A 108 1.55 -8.94 -26.43
C GLU A 108 2.44 -7.71 -26.69
N ARG A 109 3.34 -7.39 -25.74
CA ARG A 109 4.18 -6.17 -25.78
C ARG A 109 5.67 -6.46 -25.95
N GLY A 110 6.12 -7.69 -25.70
CA GLY A 110 7.52 -8.11 -25.84
C GLY A 110 8.27 -8.27 -24.52
N GLU A 111 9.53 -8.69 -24.60
CA GLU A 111 10.39 -8.94 -23.45
C GLU A 111 10.80 -7.64 -22.75
N GLY A 112 10.84 -7.66 -21.41
CA GLY A 112 11.22 -6.50 -20.59
C GLY A 112 10.11 -5.45 -20.39
N GLU A 113 9.00 -5.55 -21.13
CA GLU A 113 7.87 -4.64 -20.96
C GLU A 113 7.12 -4.89 -19.64
N MET A 114 6.81 -3.79 -18.94
CA MET A 114 6.19 -3.84 -17.62
C MET A 114 4.99 -2.91 -17.55
N LEU A 115 3.94 -3.35 -16.87
CA LEU A 115 2.82 -2.48 -16.51
C LEU A 115 3.23 -1.54 -15.37
N PRO A 116 2.58 -0.36 -15.27
CA PRO A 116 2.75 0.52 -14.12
C PRO A 116 2.45 -0.20 -12.80
N THR A 117 3.14 0.17 -11.73
CA THR A 117 2.97 -0.42 -10.40
C THR A 117 1.52 -0.40 -9.89
N PRO A 118 0.72 0.68 -10.09
CA PRO A 118 -0.70 0.67 -9.73
C PRO A 118 -1.52 -0.40 -10.47
N VAL A 119 -1.25 -0.62 -11.77
CA VAL A 119 -1.93 -1.64 -12.59
C VAL A 119 -1.57 -3.04 -12.10
N ARG A 120 -0.29 -3.29 -11.81
CA ARG A 120 0.19 -4.55 -11.23
C ARG A 120 -0.46 -4.81 -9.86
N GLY A 121 -0.49 -3.79 -9.00
CA GLY A 121 -1.10 -3.87 -7.67
C GLY A 121 -2.59 -4.15 -7.72
N ALA A 122 -3.33 -3.45 -8.58
CA ALA A 122 -4.76 -3.68 -8.78
C ALA A 122 -5.04 -5.08 -9.34
N ALA A 123 -4.26 -5.57 -10.30
CA ALA A 123 -4.38 -6.94 -10.81
C ALA A 123 -4.20 -8.00 -9.70
N HIS A 124 -3.23 -7.79 -8.79
CA HIS A 124 -3.00 -8.65 -7.63
C HIS A 124 -4.19 -8.67 -6.67
N VAL A 125 -4.69 -7.49 -6.29
CA VAL A 125 -5.80 -7.38 -5.34
C VAL A 125 -7.10 -7.91 -5.96
N LEU A 126 -7.36 -7.62 -7.24
CA LEU A 126 -8.52 -8.09 -7.97
C LEU A 126 -8.56 -9.63 -8.08
N ALA A 127 -7.40 -10.28 -8.22
CA ALA A 127 -7.31 -11.75 -8.21
C ALA A 127 -7.72 -12.37 -6.86
N ARG A 128 -7.75 -11.57 -5.79
CA ARG A 128 -8.15 -11.99 -4.44
C ARG A 128 -9.60 -11.63 -4.09
N PHE A 129 -10.37 -11.04 -5.00
CA PHE A 129 -11.78 -10.70 -4.74
C PHE A 129 -12.69 -11.91 -4.53
N GLY A 130 -12.25 -13.12 -4.90
CA GLY A 130 -12.95 -14.36 -4.56
C GLY A 130 -12.68 -14.88 -3.15
N GLU A 131 -11.74 -14.28 -2.40
CA GLU A 131 -11.49 -14.60 -0.99
C GLU A 131 -12.55 -13.92 -0.10
N ASP A 132 -12.97 -14.61 0.96
CA ASP A 132 -14.08 -14.18 1.82
C ASP A 132 -13.92 -12.73 2.35
N GLY A 133 -14.88 -11.89 1.97
CA GLY A 133 -14.99 -10.51 2.44
C GLY A 133 -13.98 -9.52 1.85
N VAL A 134 -13.05 -9.94 0.98
CA VAL A 134 -12.02 -9.03 0.44
C VAL A 134 -12.65 -7.93 -0.41
N ARG A 135 -13.55 -8.30 -1.33
CA ARG A 135 -14.22 -7.35 -2.23
C ARG A 135 -15.01 -6.31 -1.43
N GLU A 136 -15.76 -6.75 -0.42
CA GLU A 136 -16.58 -5.90 0.44
C GLU A 136 -15.73 -4.94 1.27
N ARG A 137 -14.65 -5.45 1.89
CA ARG A 137 -13.73 -4.61 2.66
C ARG A 137 -13.09 -3.53 1.81
N VAL A 138 -12.64 -3.86 0.59
CA VAL A 138 -12.04 -2.90 -0.35
C VAL A 138 -13.08 -1.88 -0.83
N ARG A 139 -14.28 -2.31 -1.23
CA ARG A 139 -15.34 -1.40 -1.70
C ARG A 139 -15.91 -0.51 -0.60
N GLY A 140 -15.72 -0.88 0.67
CA GLY A 140 -16.06 -0.03 1.82
C GLY A 140 -15.05 1.09 2.11
N MET A 141 -13.89 1.10 1.44
CA MET A 141 -12.86 2.12 1.64
C MET A 141 -13.16 3.37 0.81
N VAL A 142 -12.61 4.51 1.25
CA VAL A 142 -12.74 5.77 0.53
C VAL A 142 -11.89 5.73 -0.74
N GLY A 143 -12.51 5.89 -1.92
CA GLY A 143 -11.81 5.96 -3.20
C GLY A 143 -11.83 7.33 -3.89
N TRP A 144 -12.67 8.27 -3.47
CA TRP A 144 -12.80 9.59 -4.12
C TRP A 144 -12.98 9.56 -5.65
N ARG A 145 -13.66 8.53 -6.17
CA ARG A 145 -13.79 8.27 -7.62
C ARG A 145 -14.22 9.50 -8.43
N ASN A 146 -15.24 10.23 -7.98
CA ASN A 146 -15.72 11.44 -8.68
C ASN A 146 -14.67 12.56 -8.76
N LYS A 147 -13.73 12.62 -7.81
CA LYS A 147 -12.62 13.60 -7.83
C LYS A 147 -11.49 13.13 -8.73
N GLN A 148 -11.17 11.84 -8.69
CA GLN A 148 -10.08 11.25 -9.48
C GLN A 148 -10.40 11.15 -10.99
N LEU A 149 -11.66 10.96 -11.35
CA LEU A 149 -12.09 10.85 -12.75
C LEU A 149 -12.24 12.20 -13.47
N GLY A 150 -12.01 13.33 -12.80
CA GLY A 150 -12.15 14.67 -13.38
C GLY A 150 -11.20 14.96 -14.56
N ASP A 151 -9.94 14.50 -14.47
CA ASP A 151 -8.95 14.61 -15.56
C ASP A 151 -8.90 13.35 -16.48
N GLY A 152 -9.73 12.36 -16.14
CA GLY A 152 -10.40 11.38 -17.01
C GLY A 152 -9.60 10.32 -17.78
N LYS A 153 -8.40 10.60 -18.28
CA LYS A 153 -7.78 9.68 -19.27
C LYS A 153 -6.83 8.63 -18.69
N SER A 154 -6.27 8.86 -17.50
CA SER A 154 -5.23 7.98 -16.94
C SER A 154 -5.79 6.74 -16.22
N VAL A 155 -6.71 6.93 -15.27
CA VAL A 155 -7.23 5.82 -14.44
C VAL A 155 -8.09 4.84 -15.23
N GLU A 156 -8.89 5.34 -16.18
CA GLU A 156 -9.68 4.47 -17.07
C GLU A 156 -8.83 3.56 -17.95
N LEU A 157 -7.71 4.09 -18.49
CA LEU A 157 -6.78 3.30 -19.26
C LEU A 157 -6.10 2.24 -18.40
N GLN A 158 -5.72 2.60 -17.17
CA GLN A 158 -5.18 1.65 -16.20
C GLN A 158 -6.19 0.56 -15.86
N ALA A 159 -7.46 0.89 -15.63
CA ALA A 159 -8.49 -0.10 -15.33
C ALA A 159 -8.72 -1.08 -16.49
N LYS A 160 -8.76 -0.58 -17.73
CA LYS A 160 -8.80 -1.43 -18.93
C LYS A 160 -7.60 -2.36 -19.00
N ALA A 161 -6.40 -1.86 -18.69
CA ALA A 161 -5.19 -2.66 -18.64
C ALA A 161 -5.25 -3.73 -17.53
N VAL A 162 -5.79 -3.41 -16.35
CA VAL A 162 -6.00 -4.39 -15.26
C VAL A 162 -6.88 -5.54 -15.77
N VAL A 163 -8.10 -5.25 -16.24
CA VAL A 163 -9.06 -6.29 -16.69
C VAL A 163 -8.46 -7.15 -17.79
N HIS A 164 -7.84 -6.51 -18.79
CA HIS A 164 -7.23 -7.18 -19.93
C HIS A 164 -6.06 -8.09 -19.52
N TYR A 165 -5.10 -7.57 -18.76
CA TYR A 165 -3.89 -8.31 -18.40
C TYR A 165 -4.08 -9.34 -17.29
N SER A 166 -5.07 -9.14 -16.40
CA SER A 166 -5.51 -10.17 -15.45
C SER A 166 -6.17 -11.38 -16.13
N GLY A 167 -6.40 -11.31 -17.44
CA GLY A 167 -7.02 -12.39 -18.21
C GLY A 167 -8.50 -12.55 -17.95
N MET A 168 -9.11 -11.53 -17.37
CA MET A 168 -10.55 -11.48 -17.18
C MET A 168 -11.19 -11.10 -18.51
N GLY A 169 -12.27 -11.80 -18.88
CA GLY A 169 -13.09 -11.37 -20.02
C GLY A 169 -13.57 -9.94 -19.77
N MET A 170 -13.40 -9.05 -20.75
CA MET A 170 -13.76 -7.64 -20.65
C MET A 170 -15.29 -7.50 -20.52
N ASP A 171 -15.75 -7.05 -19.36
CA ASP A 171 -17.13 -6.70 -19.10
C ASP A 171 -17.23 -5.45 -18.23
N ARG A 172 -18.43 -4.88 -18.19
CA ARG A 172 -18.69 -3.61 -17.51
C ARG A 172 -18.51 -3.70 -16.00
N GLU A 173 -18.86 -4.83 -15.37
CA GLU A 173 -18.77 -5.00 -13.91
C GLU A 173 -17.30 -5.08 -13.50
N LYS A 174 -16.48 -5.86 -14.20
CA LYS A 174 -15.05 -6.00 -13.92
C LYS A 174 -14.29 -4.71 -14.18
N LEU A 175 -14.67 -3.95 -15.22
CA LEU A 175 -14.09 -2.63 -15.45
C LEU A 175 -14.44 -1.67 -14.31
N ASP A 176 -15.67 -1.72 -13.80
CA ASP A 176 -16.10 -0.92 -12.66
C ASP A 176 -15.34 -1.30 -11.38
N ASP A 177 -15.15 -2.59 -11.11
CA ASP A 177 -14.33 -3.08 -10.00
C ASP A 177 -12.88 -2.61 -10.11
N ALA A 178 -12.27 -2.71 -11.31
CA ALA A 178 -10.89 -2.27 -11.52
C ALA A 178 -10.73 -0.75 -11.36
N LEU A 179 -11.70 0.03 -11.86
CA LEU A 179 -11.76 1.48 -11.69
C LEU A 179 -11.85 1.86 -10.22
N GLU A 180 -12.80 1.26 -9.49
CA GLU A 180 -13.00 1.52 -8.07
C GLU A 180 -11.75 1.14 -7.27
N LEU A 181 -11.18 -0.04 -7.53
CA LEU A 181 -9.98 -0.53 -6.87
C LEU A 181 -8.78 0.40 -7.08
N LEU A 182 -8.54 0.88 -8.30
CA LEU A 182 -7.46 1.85 -8.56
C LEU A 182 -7.69 3.15 -7.80
N CYS A 183 -8.92 3.66 -7.76
CA CYS A 183 -9.26 4.86 -7.01
C CYS A 183 -9.03 4.68 -5.50
N VAL A 184 -9.46 3.54 -4.95
CA VAL A 184 -9.23 3.15 -3.54
C VAL A 184 -7.74 3.04 -3.24
N MET A 185 -6.99 2.28 -4.05
CA MET A 185 -5.55 2.10 -3.83
C MET A 185 -4.79 3.43 -3.90
N ASN A 186 -5.16 4.34 -4.80
CA ASN A 186 -4.50 5.63 -4.96
C ASN A 186 -4.47 6.47 -3.66
N VAL A 187 -5.46 6.31 -2.78
CA VAL A 187 -5.55 7.09 -1.52
C VAL A 187 -5.39 6.24 -0.26
N ASN A 188 -5.23 4.92 -0.38
CA ASN A 188 -5.09 4.01 0.77
C ASN A 188 -3.84 3.12 0.71
N SER A 189 -3.01 3.22 -0.34
CA SER A 189 -1.73 2.51 -0.41
C SER A 189 -0.65 3.20 0.43
N PHE A 190 0.24 2.37 0.95
CA PHE A 190 1.39 2.75 1.77
C PHE A 190 2.68 2.61 0.98
N ARG A 191 3.64 3.49 1.21
CA ARG A 191 5.00 3.31 0.68
C ARG A 191 5.69 2.20 1.47
N ILE A 192 6.33 1.29 0.74
CA ILE A 192 7.31 0.36 1.30
C ILE A 192 8.67 0.99 1.03
N THR A 193 9.48 1.18 2.07
CA THR A 193 10.80 1.79 1.95
C THR A 193 11.90 0.82 2.35
N ASP A 194 13.10 0.99 1.78
CA ASP A 194 14.30 0.33 2.27
C ASP A 194 14.83 0.99 3.56
N SER A 195 15.96 0.48 4.07
CA SER A 195 16.63 1.02 5.26
C SER A 195 17.18 2.44 5.09
N SER A 196 17.30 2.93 3.86
CA SER A 196 17.72 4.30 3.55
C SER A 196 16.54 5.25 3.37
N GLY A 197 15.30 4.74 3.49
CA GLY A 197 14.08 5.51 3.28
C GLY A 197 13.67 5.66 1.82
N HIS A 198 14.35 4.99 0.88
CA HIS A 198 13.93 5.00 -0.52
C HIS A 198 12.72 4.11 -0.71
N GLU A 199 11.72 4.60 -1.44
CA GLU A 199 10.58 3.80 -1.83
C GLU A 199 11.04 2.63 -2.72
N ILE A 200 10.58 1.43 -2.40
CA ILE A 200 10.86 0.19 -3.15
C ILE A 200 9.56 -0.49 -3.61
N GLY A 201 8.40 0.01 -3.20
CA GLY A 201 7.13 -0.59 -3.55
C GLY A 201 5.94 0.01 -2.82
N ILE A 202 4.78 -0.63 -3.03
CA ILE A 202 3.51 -0.25 -2.41
C ILE A 202 2.96 -1.39 -1.56
N GLY A 203 2.40 -1.03 -0.42
CA GLY A 203 1.60 -1.89 0.45
C GLY A 203 0.15 -1.46 0.43
N PHE A 204 -0.78 -2.39 0.64
CA PHE A 204 -2.20 -2.06 0.78
C PHE A 204 -2.88 -3.13 1.63
N ASP A 205 -3.65 -2.68 2.61
CA ASP A 205 -4.50 -3.54 3.44
C ASP A 205 -5.67 -2.72 4.00
N PRO A 206 -6.93 -3.18 3.88
CA PRO A 206 -8.08 -2.44 4.39
C PRO A 206 -8.02 -2.10 5.87
N LEU A 207 -7.41 -2.95 6.71
CA LEU A 207 -7.25 -2.67 8.14
C LEU A 207 -6.28 -1.50 8.37
N LEU A 208 -5.13 -1.53 7.69
CA LEU A 208 -4.13 -0.46 7.80
C LEU A 208 -4.67 0.85 7.23
N GLY A 209 -5.46 0.78 6.15
CA GLY A 209 -6.10 1.94 5.49
C GLY A 209 -7.09 2.71 6.37
N MET A 210 -7.48 2.18 7.53
CA MET A 210 -8.32 2.90 8.49
C MET A 210 -7.52 3.90 9.36
N ALA A 211 -6.19 3.86 9.34
CA ALA A 211 -5.36 4.81 10.08
C ALA A 211 -5.38 6.19 9.39
N ASN A 212 -6.04 7.16 10.00
CA ASN A 212 -6.18 8.51 9.46
C ASN A 212 -4.88 9.32 9.55
N HIS A 213 -4.85 10.44 8.83
CA HIS A 213 -3.70 11.33 8.81
C HIS A 213 -3.63 12.29 10.00
N SER A 214 -2.43 12.46 10.55
CA SER A 214 -2.04 13.64 11.33
C SER A 214 -0.65 14.13 10.91
N CYS A 215 -0.43 15.45 10.85
CA CYS A 215 0.91 16.02 10.69
C CYS A 215 1.75 15.89 11.98
N ALA A 216 1.13 15.52 13.10
CA ALA A 216 1.77 15.09 14.33
C ALA A 216 1.24 13.68 14.67
N PRO A 217 1.71 12.64 13.96
CA PRO A 217 1.18 11.29 14.11
C PRO A 217 1.59 10.68 15.45
N ASN A 218 0.76 9.79 15.98
CA ASN A 218 1.07 9.00 17.18
C ASN A 218 1.52 7.56 16.85
N ALA A 219 1.51 7.15 15.58
CA ALA A 219 2.04 5.86 15.11
C ALA A 219 2.81 5.98 13.77
N SER A 220 3.69 5.02 13.51
CA SER A 220 4.37 4.82 12.22
C SER A 220 4.05 3.43 11.66
N LEU A 221 3.94 3.34 10.34
CA LEU A 221 3.81 2.08 9.61
C LEU A 221 5.12 1.78 8.88
N GLU A 222 5.67 0.61 9.12
CA GLU A 222 6.90 0.13 8.49
C GLU A 222 6.69 -1.25 7.88
N PHE A 223 7.56 -1.61 6.94
CA PHE A 223 7.57 -2.92 6.31
C PHE A 223 8.91 -3.61 6.58
N ASP A 224 8.87 -4.75 7.27
CA ASP A 224 10.00 -5.68 7.38
C ASP A 224 9.85 -6.76 6.31
N GLY A 225 10.51 -6.54 5.17
CA GLY A 225 10.26 -7.27 3.93
C GLY A 225 8.80 -7.09 3.50
N ARG A 226 7.98 -8.13 3.68
CA ARG A 226 6.53 -8.09 3.40
C ARG A 226 5.66 -7.82 4.62
N CYS A 227 6.22 -7.96 5.81
CA CYS A 227 5.44 -7.85 7.03
C CYS A 227 5.16 -6.38 7.31
N ALA A 228 3.89 -5.99 7.35
CA ALA A 228 3.50 -4.66 7.77
C ALA A 228 3.43 -4.59 9.30
N ILE A 229 4.06 -3.58 9.89
CA ILE A 229 4.13 -3.37 11.34
C ILE A 229 3.77 -1.92 11.64
N LEU A 230 2.65 -1.74 12.34
CA LEU A 230 2.23 -0.43 12.85
C LEU A 230 2.71 -0.32 14.30
N THR A 231 3.48 0.72 14.62
CA THR A 231 4.12 0.90 15.92
C THR A 231 3.77 2.26 16.52
N ALA A 232 3.51 2.31 17.83
CA ALA A 232 3.26 3.55 18.53
C ALA A 232 4.53 4.43 18.61
N LEU A 233 4.42 5.69 18.24
CA LEU A 233 5.50 6.70 18.38
C LEU A 233 5.43 7.41 19.73
N THR A 234 4.22 7.62 20.22
CA THR A 234 3.93 8.23 21.52
C THR A 234 3.12 7.26 22.37
N HIS A 235 2.81 7.66 23.61
CA HIS A 235 1.78 6.97 24.38
C HIS A 235 0.43 7.18 23.67
N ILE A 236 -0.39 6.13 23.56
CA ILE A 236 -1.74 6.15 23.00
C ILE A 236 -2.69 5.53 24.01
N GLU A 237 -3.68 6.29 24.46
CA GLU A 237 -4.65 5.78 25.43
C GLU A 237 -5.67 4.84 24.80
N LYS A 238 -6.27 3.97 25.61
CA LYS A 238 -7.39 3.15 25.15
C LYS A 238 -8.52 4.05 24.64
N GLY A 239 -8.97 3.80 23.41
CA GLY A 239 -10.02 4.57 22.75
C GLY A 239 -9.52 5.84 22.06
N GLU A 240 -8.23 6.15 22.13
CA GLU A 240 -7.62 7.23 21.33
C GLU A 240 -7.47 6.78 19.87
N GLU A 241 -7.62 7.72 18.94
CA GLU A 241 -7.42 7.49 17.51
C GLU A 241 -5.93 7.28 17.20
N ILE A 242 -5.64 6.26 16.41
CA ILE A 242 -4.31 5.97 15.90
C ILE A 242 -4.18 6.65 14.54
N THR A 243 -3.22 7.57 14.44
CA THR A 243 -2.96 8.35 13.24
C THR A 243 -1.53 8.16 12.76
N ILE A 244 -1.35 8.16 11.45
CA ILE A 244 -0.06 8.09 10.77
C ILE A 244 0.17 9.34 9.91
N SER A 245 1.38 9.53 9.41
CA SER A 245 1.60 10.55 8.38
C SER A 245 1.47 9.96 6.97
N TYR A 246 0.74 10.64 6.09
CA TYR A 246 0.66 10.29 4.66
C TYR A 246 1.78 10.98 3.86
N ILE A 247 2.37 12.02 4.45
CA ILE A 247 3.26 12.99 3.80
C ILE A 247 4.55 13.17 4.61
N ASP A 248 5.50 13.88 4.02
CA ASP A 248 6.65 14.41 4.75
C ASP A 248 6.20 15.57 5.66
N THR A 249 6.28 15.35 6.99
CA THR A 249 5.86 16.33 7.99
C THR A 249 6.86 17.48 8.17
N THR A 250 8.06 17.37 7.58
CA THR A 250 9.09 18.42 7.64
C THR A 250 8.80 19.60 6.70
N GLN A 251 7.94 19.38 5.70
CA GLN A 251 7.52 20.43 4.76
C GLN A 251 6.72 21.53 5.46
N PRO A 252 6.72 22.78 4.96
CA PRO A 252 5.90 23.87 5.50
C PRO A 252 4.40 23.54 5.48
N ARG A 253 3.64 24.10 6.43
CA ARG A 253 2.19 23.84 6.59
C ARG A 253 1.41 23.97 5.29
N ASP A 254 1.65 25.03 4.53
CA ASP A 254 0.88 25.28 3.30
C ASP A 254 1.18 24.27 2.20
N ALA A 255 2.44 23.82 2.08
CA ALA A 255 2.82 22.74 1.18
C ALA A 255 2.17 21.41 1.59
N ARG A 256 2.16 21.10 2.90
CA ARG A 256 1.46 19.92 3.43
C ARG A 256 -0.04 19.95 3.12
N GLN A 257 -0.70 21.09 3.36
CA GLN A 257 -2.13 21.25 3.10
C GLN A 257 -2.47 21.18 1.61
N ALA A 258 -1.65 21.79 0.75
CA ALA A 258 -1.82 21.72 -0.70
C ALA A 258 -1.73 20.26 -1.18
N PHE A 259 -0.71 19.52 -0.75
CA PHE A 259 -0.53 18.11 -1.12
C PHE A 259 -1.69 17.24 -0.63
N LEU A 260 -2.13 17.38 0.62
CA LEU A 260 -3.26 16.60 1.15
C LEU A 260 -4.57 16.92 0.42
N LYS A 261 -4.80 18.18 0.06
CA LYS A 261 -5.99 18.59 -0.70
C LYS A 261 -5.98 18.06 -2.13
N GLU A 262 -4.81 18.03 -2.77
CA GLU A 262 -4.63 17.54 -4.13
C GLU A 262 -4.76 16.02 -4.22
N HIS A 263 -4.08 15.28 -3.33
CA HIS A 263 -3.98 13.82 -3.44
C HIS A 263 -4.97 13.04 -2.58
N TYR A 264 -5.42 13.60 -1.45
CA TYR A 264 -6.33 12.95 -0.50
C TYR A 264 -7.67 13.67 -0.32
N TYR A 265 -7.85 14.83 -0.96
CA TYR A 265 -9.12 15.56 -1.03
C TYR A 265 -9.68 16.04 0.32
N PHE A 266 -8.81 16.28 1.31
CA PHE A 266 -9.20 16.83 2.61
C PHE A 266 -8.26 17.96 3.07
N THR A 267 -8.71 18.73 4.08
CA THR A 267 -7.90 19.74 4.77
C THR A 267 -7.56 19.22 6.16
N CYS A 268 -6.29 19.18 6.52
CA CYS A 268 -5.86 18.64 7.81
C CYS A 268 -6.16 19.65 8.94
N ALA A 269 -6.80 19.18 10.00
CA ALA A 269 -7.13 19.97 11.19
C ALA A 269 -6.40 19.48 12.46
N CYS A 270 -5.30 18.72 12.31
CA CYS A 270 -4.54 18.21 13.44
C CYS A 270 -3.85 19.34 14.25
N PRO A 271 -3.38 19.08 15.48
CA PRO A 271 -2.72 20.08 16.32
C PRO A 271 -1.56 20.83 15.62
N ALA A 272 -0.76 20.15 14.79
CA ALA A 272 0.34 20.77 14.05
C ALA A 272 -0.11 21.70 12.90
N CYS A 273 -1.39 21.67 12.52
CA CYS A 273 -1.97 22.55 11.50
C CYS A 273 -2.88 23.65 12.08
N THR A 274 -3.36 23.48 13.31
CA THR A 274 -4.22 24.44 14.03
C THR A 274 -3.44 25.33 14.98
N THR A 275 -2.29 24.89 15.49
CA THR A 275 -1.37 25.76 16.22
C THR A 275 -0.62 26.67 15.25
N SER A 276 -0.63 27.97 15.49
CA SER A 276 0.13 28.96 14.72
C SER A 276 1.62 28.80 15.00
N SER A 277 2.30 27.89 14.31
CA SER A 277 3.76 27.79 14.41
C SER A 277 4.41 28.90 13.58
N THR A 278 4.96 29.89 14.27
CA THR A 278 5.95 30.82 13.73
C THR A 278 7.07 29.96 13.11
N PRO A 279 7.46 30.18 11.84
CA PRO A 279 8.57 29.43 11.26
C PRO A 279 9.83 29.61 12.13
N PRO A 280 10.66 28.57 12.31
CA PRO A 280 11.94 28.74 12.99
C PRO A 280 12.74 29.80 12.25
N SER A 281 13.08 30.88 12.96
CA SER A 281 13.95 31.94 12.43
C SER A 281 15.20 31.29 11.86
N ALA A 282 15.46 31.51 10.57
CA ALA A 282 16.68 31.05 9.93
C ALA A 282 17.88 31.54 10.76
N VAL A 283 18.59 30.61 11.39
CA VAL A 283 19.86 30.90 12.03
C VAL A 283 20.81 31.24 10.88
N LYS A 284 21.09 32.54 10.70
CA LYS A 284 22.17 32.98 9.82
C LYS A 284 23.45 32.35 10.36
N HIS A 285 24.06 31.45 9.59
CA HIS A 285 25.44 31.04 9.85
C HIS A 285 26.33 32.29 9.75
N GLY A 286 26.98 32.62 10.87
CA GLY A 286 27.89 33.74 10.99
C GLY A 286 29.13 33.54 10.12
N SER A 287 29.57 34.69 9.59
CA SER A 287 30.75 35.00 8.78
C SER A 287 32.05 34.31 9.20
#